data_AF-A0A2S6MH43-F1
#
_entry.id   AF-A0A2S6MH43-F1
#
_cell.length_a   1.000
_cell.length_b   1.000
_cell.length_c   1.000
_cell.angle_alpha   90.00
_cell.angle_beta   90.00
_cell.angle_gamma   90.00
#
_symmetry.space_group_name_H-M   'P 1'
#
loop_
_entity.id
_entity.type
_entity.pdbx_description
1 polymer ?
#
loop_
_entity_poly.entity_id
_entity_poly.type
_entity_poly.pdbx_seq_one_letter_code
_entity_poly.pdbx_strand_id
1 'polypeptide(L)'
;MAVIEMNREAETKPSKPRGVDLKLEVLVIPVSDVDRAKAFYTRLGWRLDADFTSGDDWRVIQFTPPGSACSVIFGTNVTAAAPGSARGLYLVVSDLEAARQVLLDRGVEVSEAFHGAGDVHAGPDEPYLFGSVRVSGADPKRGSYASFAAFSDPDGNGWLFQEVTTRLPGRIAGDGTTFASATDLAAALRRAALAHGEHEARTGGHDDNWPDWYADYIVREQAGQPLPS
;
A
#
# COMPACT_ATOMS: atom_id res chain seq x y z
N MET A 1 -0.30 23.04 28.20
CA MET A 1 -0.97 22.99 26.89
C MET A 1 0.01 23.52 25.86
N ALA A 2 0.56 22.66 25.03
CA ALA A 2 1.33 23.06 23.86
C ALA A 2 0.52 22.60 22.65
N VAL A 3 -0.05 23.55 21.94
CA VAL A 3 -0.68 23.33 20.64
C VAL A 3 0.44 22.88 19.72
N ILE A 4 0.37 21.67 19.20
CA ILE A 4 1.20 21.30 18.05
C ILE A 4 0.60 22.09 16.89
N GLU A 5 1.17 23.27 16.62
CA GLU A 5 0.97 23.99 15.38
C GLU A 5 1.49 23.10 14.25
N MET A 6 0.60 22.33 13.66
CA MET A 6 0.81 21.83 12.32
C MET A 6 0.79 23.06 11.43
N ASN A 7 1.98 23.57 11.10
CA ASN A 7 2.16 24.80 10.34
C ASN A 7 1.54 24.60 8.94
N ARG A 8 0.24 24.86 8.85
CA ARG A 8 -0.56 24.87 7.63
C ARG A 8 -0.39 26.25 6.98
N GLU A 9 0.81 26.55 6.52
CA GLU A 9 1.07 27.63 5.55
C GLU A 9 2.56 27.64 5.16
N ALA A 10 2.89 26.74 4.25
CA ALA A 10 3.78 27.09 3.16
C ALA A 10 3.20 26.41 1.92
N GLU A 11 2.50 27.17 1.07
CA GLU A 11 2.28 26.77 -0.32
C GLU A 11 3.64 26.75 -1.03
N THR A 12 4.50 25.79 -0.70
CA THR A 12 5.54 25.37 -1.61
C THR A 12 4.84 24.68 -2.76
N LYS A 13 4.46 25.45 -3.79
CA LYS A 13 4.18 24.90 -5.12
C LYS A 13 5.34 23.93 -5.42
N PRO A 14 5.09 22.62 -5.55
CA PRO A 14 6.17 21.70 -5.84
C PRO A 14 6.78 22.16 -7.16
N SER A 15 8.04 22.57 -7.13
CA SER A 15 8.76 22.83 -8.37
C SER A 15 8.72 21.54 -9.16
N LYS A 16 8.31 21.59 -10.44
CA LYS A 16 8.45 20.43 -11.33
C LYS A 16 9.90 19.99 -11.21
N PRO A 17 10.20 18.80 -10.66
CA PRO A 17 11.58 18.39 -10.53
C PRO A 17 12.13 18.28 -11.94
N ARG A 18 13.15 19.08 -12.28
CA ARG A 18 14.07 18.75 -13.38
C ARG A 18 14.98 17.62 -12.90
N GLY A 19 14.38 16.52 -12.48
CA GLY A 19 15.05 15.38 -11.86
C GLY A 19 15.07 14.20 -12.82
N VAL A 20 16.16 13.44 -12.78
CA VAL A 20 16.19 12.08 -13.33
C VAL A 20 15.17 11.23 -12.57
N ASP A 21 14.45 10.37 -13.28
CA ASP A 21 13.52 9.42 -12.64
C ASP A 21 14.28 8.48 -11.71
N LEU A 22 13.96 8.52 -10.42
CA LEU A 22 14.44 7.56 -9.43
C LEU A 22 13.31 6.60 -9.09
N LYS A 23 13.43 5.35 -9.55
CA LYS A 23 12.42 4.30 -9.33
C LYS A 23 12.88 3.37 -8.22
N LEU A 24 12.00 3.13 -7.24
CA LEU A 24 12.22 2.08 -6.25
C LEU A 24 11.89 0.73 -6.88
N GLU A 25 12.92 0.04 -7.34
CA GLU A 25 12.77 -1.22 -8.09
C GLU A 25 12.70 -2.44 -7.17
N VAL A 26 13.52 -2.47 -6.12
CA VAL A 26 13.71 -3.67 -5.32
C VAL A 26 14.07 -3.37 -3.86
N LEU A 27 13.54 -4.18 -2.94
CA LEU A 27 13.94 -4.24 -1.53
C LEU A 27 14.60 -5.57 -1.20
N VAL A 28 15.64 -5.54 -0.36
CA VAL A 28 16.32 -6.76 0.10
C VAL A 28 15.73 -7.21 1.43
N ILE A 29 15.26 -8.46 1.51
CA ILE A 29 14.68 -9.05 2.71
C ILE A 29 15.70 -10.02 3.35
N PRO A 30 16.14 -9.78 4.59
CA PRO A 30 17.10 -10.66 5.26
C PRO A 30 16.42 -11.94 5.76
N VAL A 31 16.89 -13.10 5.32
CA VAL A 31 16.33 -14.42 5.68
C VAL A 31 17.44 -15.38 6.11
N SER A 32 17.15 -16.29 7.03
CA SER A 32 18.11 -17.31 7.49
C SER A 32 18.09 -18.59 6.64
N ASP A 33 16.96 -18.87 5.96
CA ASP A 33 16.77 -20.05 5.12
C ASP A 33 16.06 -19.65 3.82
N VAL A 34 16.79 -19.78 2.71
CA VAL A 34 16.35 -19.33 1.38
C VAL A 34 15.16 -20.14 0.86
N ASP A 35 15.13 -21.45 1.09
CA ASP A 35 14.06 -22.31 0.58
C ASP A 35 12.79 -22.19 1.43
N ARG A 36 12.93 -22.03 2.74
CA ARG A 36 11.80 -21.71 3.64
C ARG A 36 11.17 -20.37 3.27
N ALA A 37 11.99 -19.34 3.03
CA ALA A 37 11.50 -18.04 2.57
C ALA A 37 10.82 -18.16 1.20
N LYS A 38 11.44 -18.85 0.23
CA LYS A 38 10.84 -19.10 -1.09
C LYS A 38 9.45 -19.73 -1.00
N ALA A 39 9.30 -20.77 -0.18
CA ALA A 39 8.02 -21.44 0.02
C ALA A 39 6.96 -20.49 0.61
N PHE A 40 7.35 -19.64 1.57
CA PHE A 40 6.46 -18.63 2.15
C PHE A 40 6.02 -17.57 1.13
N TYR A 41 6.96 -16.93 0.44
CA TYR A 41 6.65 -15.89 -0.55
C TYR A 41 5.88 -16.43 -1.76
N THR A 42 6.09 -17.69 -2.14
CA THR A 42 5.23 -18.38 -3.13
C THR A 42 3.81 -18.55 -2.58
N ARG A 43 3.67 -18.95 -1.31
CA ARG A 43 2.36 -19.11 -0.65
C ARG A 43 1.61 -17.79 -0.52
N LEU A 44 2.29 -16.65 -0.41
CA LEU A 44 1.66 -15.33 -0.53
C LEU A 44 1.04 -15.07 -1.91
N GLY A 45 1.23 -15.96 -2.89
CA GLY A 45 0.77 -15.81 -4.27
C GLY A 45 1.52 -14.71 -5.02
N TRP A 46 2.74 -14.40 -4.59
CA TRP A 46 3.61 -13.45 -5.30
C TRP A 46 4.23 -14.14 -6.51
N ARG A 47 4.46 -13.38 -7.57
CA ARG A 47 5.07 -13.91 -8.79
C ARG A 47 6.55 -14.13 -8.54
N LEU A 48 7.02 -15.37 -8.72
CA LEU A 48 8.45 -15.68 -8.72
C LEU A 48 9.05 -15.18 -10.04
N ASP A 49 9.91 -14.17 -9.97
CA ASP A 49 10.53 -13.58 -11.16
C ASP A 49 11.90 -14.19 -11.45
N ALA A 50 12.66 -14.54 -10.41
CA ALA A 50 13.98 -15.13 -10.55
C ALA A 50 14.32 -16.06 -9.37
N ASP A 51 15.08 -17.11 -9.67
CA ASP A 51 15.80 -17.96 -8.72
C ASP A 51 17.13 -18.32 -9.39
N PHE A 52 18.18 -17.57 -9.09
CA PHE A 52 19.45 -17.64 -9.79
C PHE A 52 20.58 -17.98 -8.80
N THR A 53 21.42 -18.93 -9.19
CA THR A 53 22.61 -19.38 -8.44
C THR A 53 23.86 -19.08 -9.24
N SER A 54 24.95 -18.76 -8.52
CA SER A 54 26.27 -18.55 -9.12
C SER A 54 27.32 -19.18 -8.22
N GLY A 55 27.76 -20.39 -8.59
CA GLY A 55 28.59 -21.23 -7.73
C GLY A 55 27.80 -21.73 -6.51
N ASP A 56 28.53 -22.24 -5.51
CA ASP A 56 27.93 -22.87 -4.32
C ASP A 56 27.58 -21.86 -3.22
N ASP A 57 28.20 -20.67 -3.24
CA ASP A 57 28.14 -19.70 -2.13
C ASP A 57 27.16 -18.54 -2.39
N TRP A 58 26.46 -18.51 -3.52
CA TRP A 58 25.58 -17.40 -3.85
C TRP A 58 24.31 -17.85 -4.56
N ARG A 59 23.17 -17.37 -4.05
CA ARG A 59 21.84 -17.58 -4.62
C ARG A 59 21.01 -16.34 -4.37
N VAL A 60 20.22 -15.91 -5.34
CA VAL A 60 19.23 -14.84 -5.19
C VAL A 60 17.88 -15.30 -5.70
N ILE A 61 16.83 -14.96 -4.97
CA ILE A 61 15.44 -15.17 -5.34
C ILE A 61 14.76 -13.81 -5.39
N GLN A 62 13.93 -13.62 -6.42
CA GLN A 62 13.13 -12.41 -6.61
C GLN A 62 11.64 -12.74 -6.67
N PHE A 63 10.83 -11.99 -5.93
CA PHE A 63 9.37 -12.03 -6.01
C PHE A 63 8.79 -10.63 -6.21
N THR A 64 7.71 -10.54 -6.99
CA THR A 64 6.91 -9.32 -7.13
C THR A 64 5.52 -9.52 -6.50
N PRO A 65 5.12 -8.69 -5.52
CA PRO A 65 3.74 -8.66 -5.02
C PRO A 65 2.74 -8.32 -6.14
N PRO A 66 1.56 -8.96 -6.19
CA PRO A 66 0.54 -8.63 -7.19
C PRO A 66 0.22 -7.13 -7.22
N GLY A 67 0.31 -6.53 -8.41
CA GLY A 67 0.03 -5.11 -8.63
C GLY A 67 1.13 -4.13 -8.20
N SER A 68 2.23 -4.61 -7.62
CA SER A 68 3.41 -3.78 -7.31
C SER A 68 4.33 -3.62 -8.53
N ALA A 69 4.92 -2.43 -8.68
CA ALA A 69 6.07 -2.23 -9.57
C ALA A 69 7.42 -2.55 -8.89
N CYS A 70 7.44 -2.60 -7.55
CA CYS A 70 8.62 -2.90 -6.75
C CYS A 70 8.64 -4.38 -6.34
N SER A 71 9.81 -5.00 -6.47
CA SER A 71 10.08 -6.40 -6.10
C SER A 71 10.73 -6.53 -4.72
N VAL A 72 10.78 -7.76 -4.21
CA VAL A 72 11.68 -8.15 -3.13
C VAL A 72 12.72 -9.13 -3.63
N ILE A 73 13.93 -9.08 -3.07
CA ILE A 73 14.94 -10.13 -3.22
C ILE A 73 15.45 -10.63 -1.88
N PHE A 74 15.83 -11.91 -1.83
CA PHE A 74 16.49 -12.53 -0.70
C PHE A 74 17.36 -13.71 -1.17
N GLY A 75 18.33 -14.14 -0.37
CA GLY A 75 19.19 -15.26 -0.75
C GLY A 75 20.52 -15.34 0.00
N THR A 76 21.32 -16.34 -0.36
CA THR A 76 22.65 -16.59 0.21
C THR A 76 23.64 -15.53 -0.26
N ASN A 77 24.34 -14.87 0.68
CA ASN A 77 25.28 -13.78 0.40
C ASN A 77 24.67 -12.59 -0.37
N VAL A 78 23.38 -12.31 -0.13
CA VAL A 78 22.66 -11.15 -0.72
C VAL A 78 22.66 -9.92 0.20
N THR A 79 22.71 -10.10 1.52
CA THR A 79 22.75 -8.99 2.50
C THR A 79 23.50 -9.38 3.78
N ALA A 80 24.07 -8.37 4.46
CA ALA A 80 24.66 -8.51 5.79
C ALA A 80 23.68 -8.19 6.94
N ALA A 81 22.47 -7.73 6.63
CA ALA A 81 21.46 -7.45 7.64
C ALA A 81 21.00 -8.74 8.33
N ALA A 82 20.71 -8.66 9.63
CA ALA A 82 20.28 -9.83 10.39
C ALA A 82 18.93 -10.35 9.87
N PRO A 83 18.74 -11.68 9.73
CA PRO A 83 17.43 -12.26 9.41
C PRO A 83 16.33 -11.72 10.32
N GLY A 84 15.18 -11.41 9.73
CA GLY A 84 14.05 -10.89 10.49
C GLY A 84 14.21 -9.44 10.94
N SER A 85 15.17 -8.68 10.41
CA SER A 85 15.37 -7.27 10.79
C SER A 85 14.56 -6.27 9.95
N ALA A 86 13.99 -6.67 8.82
CA ALA A 86 13.18 -5.76 8.02
C ALA A 86 11.85 -5.45 8.72
N ARG A 87 11.54 -4.16 8.86
CA ARG A 87 10.33 -3.63 9.51
C ARG A 87 9.85 -2.40 8.73
N GLY A 88 8.58 -2.05 8.90
CA GLY A 88 7.99 -0.87 8.25
C GLY A 88 7.77 -1.03 6.75
N LEU A 89 7.56 -2.25 6.27
CA LEU A 89 7.24 -2.55 4.87
C LEU A 89 5.72 -2.45 4.67
N TYR A 90 5.26 -1.59 3.76
CA TYR A 90 3.84 -1.34 3.55
C TYR A 90 3.37 -1.89 2.20
N LEU A 91 2.33 -2.72 2.25
CA LEU A 91 1.54 -3.17 1.11
C LEU A 91 0.24 -2.35 1.10
N VAL A 92 0.07 -1.52 0.08
CA VAL A 92 -1.13 -0.70 -0.04
C VAL A 92 -2.25 -1.51 -0.69
N VAL A 93 -3.42 -1.51 -0.06
CA VAL A 93 -4.62 -2.21 -0.52
C VAL A 93 -5.81 -1.25 -0.53
N SER A 94 -6.76 -1.49 -1.43
CA SER A 94 -8.02 -0.73 -1.51
C SER A 94 -9.11 -1.28 -0.58
N ASP A 95 -8.97 -2.54 -0.15
CA ASP A 95 -9.87 -3.26 0.75
C ASP A 95 -9.01 -4.12 1.69
N LEU A 96 -8.92 -3.70 2.96
CA LEU A 96 -8.08 -4.37 3.95
C LEU A 96 -8.57 -5.77 4.28
N GLU A 97 -9.87 -5.90 4.50
CA GLU A 97 -10.50 -7.15 4.92
C GLU A 97 -10.38 -8.23 3.83
N ALA A 98 -10.61 -7.86 2.56
CA ALA A 98 -10.41 -8.78 1.45
C ALA A 98 -8.95 -9.23 1.32
N ALA A 99 -8.00 -8.30 1.46
CA ALA A 99 -6.57 -8.63 1.41
C ALA A 99 -6.15 -9.58 2.55
N ARG A 100 -6.64 -9.34 3.77
CA ARG A 100 -6.43 -10.24 4.92
C ARG A 100 -6.98 -11.63 4.62
N GLN A 101 -8.23 -11.72 4.16
CA GLN A 101 -8.89 -13.00 3.90
C GLN A 101 -8.13 -13.84 2.87
N VAL A 102 -7.64 -13.22 1.79
CA VAL A 102 -6.85 -13.90 0.76
C VAL A 102 -5.60 -14.56 1.34
N LEU A 103 -4.91 -13.91 2.29
CA LEU A 103 -3.73 -14.50 2.94
C LEU A 103 -4.10 -15.55 3.99
N LEU A 104 -5.17 -15.32 4.77
CA LEU A 104 -5.68 -16.30 5.73
C LEU A 104 -6.09 -17.60 5.04
N ASP A 105 -6.78 -17.53 3.91
CA ASP A 105 -7.17 -18.69 3.09
C ASP A 105 -5.97 -19.48 2.56
N ARG A 106 -4.80 -18.83 2.47
CA ARG A 106 -3.53 -19.44 2.09
C ARG A 106 -2.75 -19.97 3.30
N GLY A 107 -3.32 -19.92 4.50
CA GLY A 107 -2.70 -20.38 5.74
C GLY A 107 -1.57 -19.49 6.22
N VAL A 108 -1.65 -18.19 5.96
CA VAL A 108 -0.73 -17.17 6.48
C VAL A 108 -1.38 -16.51 7.68
N GLU A 109 -0.66 -16.42 8.79
CA GLU A 109 -1.14 -15.70 9.96
C GLU A 109 -1.10 -14.19 9.71
N VAL A 110 -2.27 -13.55 9.82
CA VAL A 110 -2.44 -12.11 9.68
C VAL A 110 -3.15 -11.59 10.91
N SER A 111 -2.66 -10.52 11.51
CA SER A 111 -3.29 -9.88 12.66
C SER A 111 -4.72 -9.47 12.36
N GLU A 112 -5.53 -9.25 13.40
CA GLU A 112 -6.74 -8.46 13.28
C GLU A 112 -6.44 -7.05 12.76
N ALA A 113 -7.46 -6.42 12.16
CA ALA A 113 -7.37 -5.04 11.75
C ALA A 113 -7.14 -4.14 12.98
N PHE A 114 -6.36 -3.09 12.80
CA PHE A 114 -6.09 -2.08 13.83
C PHE A 114 -5.92 -0.69 13.22
N HIS A 115 -6.01 0.33 14.07
CA HIS A 115 -5.77 1.73 13.71
C HIS A 115 -5.02 2.47 14.83
N GLY A 116 -4.64 3.72 14.57
CA GLY A 116 -3.96 4.58 15.54
C GLY A 116 -4.88 5.14 16.61
N ALA A 117 -4.34 5.39 17.82
CA ALA A 117 -5.07 5.94 18.95
C ALA A 117 -5.21 7.49 18.90
N GLY A 118 -5.37 8.07 17.71
CA GLY A 118 -5.40 9.52 17.51
C GLY A 118 -4.07 10.18 17.90
N ASP A 119 -4.10 11.10 18.87
CA ASP A 119 -2.94 11.88 19.32
C ASP A 119 -2.02 11.11 20.28
N VAL A 120 -2.37 9.87 20.63
CA VAL A 120 -1.51 8.99 21.42
C VAL A 120 -0.65 8.17 20.46
N HIS A 121 0.67 8.37 20.52
CA HIS A 121 1.64 7.69 19.65
C HIS A 121 2.57 6.72 20.39
N ALA A 122 2.55 6.71 21.73
CA ALA A 122 3.37 5.83 22.54
C ALA A 122 2.48 4.77 23.23
N GLY A 123 2.84 3.52 23.05
CA GLY A 123 2.20 2.34 23.63
C GLY A 123 3.13 1.13 23.66
N PRO A 124 2.63 -0.01 24.13
CA PRO A 124 3.41 -1.23 24.32
C PRO A 124 3.60 -2.06 23.04
N ASP A 125 2.95 -1.71 21.94
CA ASP A 125 3.02 -2.48 20.69
C ASP A 125 4.31 -2.21 19.92
N GLU A 126 4.56 -2.99 18.86
CA GLU A 126 5.66 -2.70 17.95
C GLU A 126 5.39 -1.41 17.13
N PRO A 127 6.41 -0.56 16.91
CA PRO A 127 6.29 0.67 16.14
C PRO A 127 5.75 0.46 14.71
N TYR A 128 4.89 1.37 14.27
CA TYR A 128 4.40 1.53 12.90
C TYR A 128 4.19 3.02 12.59
N LEU A 129 3.62 3.36 11.43
CA LEU A 129 3.53 4.73 10.90
C LEU A 129 2.97 5.75 11.90
N PHE A 130 2.02 5.33 12.75
CA PHE A 130 1.31 6.21 13.68
C PHE A 130 1.67 5.99 15.15
N GLY A 131 2.83 5.39 15.41
CA GLY A 131 3.38 5.20 16.75
C GLY A 131 3.44 3.74 17.16
N SER A 132 3.36 3.48 18.47
CA SER A 132 3.47 2.15 19.07
C SER A 132 2.24 1.77 19.89
N VAL A 133 1.10 2.42 19.64
CA VAL A 133 -0.20 2.05 20.23
C VAL A 133 -1.15 1.66 19.10
N ARG A 134 -1.69 0.45 19.18
CA ARG A 134 -2.66 -0.10 18.23
C ARG A 134 -4.01 -0.22 18.91
N VAL A 135 -5.04 0.35 18.29
CA VAL A 135 -6.43 0.17 18.71
C VAL A 135 -7.05 -0.91 17.83
N SER A 136 -7.71 -1.88 18.45
CA SER A 136 -8.37 -2.98 17.74
C SER A 136 -9.47 -2.49 16.82
N GLY A 137 -9.59 -3.12 15.65
CA GLY A 137 -10.55 -2.80 14.59
C GLY A 137 -9.98 -1.84 13.54
N ALA A 138 -10.58 -1.86 12.34
CA ALA A 138 -10.34 -0.82 11.35
C ALA A 138 -10.75 0.56 11.89
N ASP A 139 -10.23 1.63 11.29
CA ASP A 139 -10.60 2.99 11.68
C ASP A 139 -12.14 3.15 11.58
N PRO A 140 -12.84 3.59 12.65
CA PRO A 140 -14.30 3.70 12.65
C PRO A 140 -14.85 4.66 11.59
N LYS A 141 -14.04 5.63 11.15
CA LYS A 141 -14.42 6.57 10.08
C LYS A 141 -14.07 6.05 8.69
N ARG A 142 -13.44 4.88 8.58
CA ARG A 142 -12.86 4.32 7.35
C ARG A 142 -12.03 5.36 6.60
N GLY A 143 -11.29 6.17 7.35
CA GLY A 143 -10.40 7.17 6.79
C GLY A 143 -9.33 6.50 5.92
N SER A 144 -9.08 7.05 4.73
CA SER A 144 -7.96 6.59 3.92
C SER A 144 -6.65 6.70 4.72
N TYR A 145 -5.75 5.73 4.55
CA TYR A 145 -4.48 5.57 5.27
C TYR A 145 -4.59 5.19 6.76
N ALA A 146 -5.80 5.04 7.34
CA ALA A 146 -5.96 4.91 8.79
C ALA A 146 -6.09 3.46 9.31
N SER A 147 -6.43 2.50 8.44
CA SER A 147 -6.63 1.09 8.82
C SER A 147 -5.46 0.22 8.37
N PHE A 148 -5.06 -0.71 9.25
CA PHE A 148 -3.89 -1.57 9.06
C PHE A 148 -4.15 -3.02 9.48
N ALA A 149 -3.35 -3.94 8.96
CA ALA A 149 -3.16 -5.28 9.49
C ALA A 149 -1.71 -5.72 9.25
N ALA A 150 -1.19 -6.64 10.04
CA ALA A 150 0.21 -7.05 9.98
C ALA A 150 0.36 -8.54 9.75
N PHE A 151 1.44 -8.94 9.09
CA PHE A 151 1.92 -10.32 9.08
C PHE A 151 3.44 -10.35 9.08
N SER A 152 4.02 -11.50 9.40
CA SER A 152 5.46 -11.70 9.40
C SER A 152 5.84 -12.86 8.48
N ASP A 153 7.02 -12.77 7.88
CA ASP A 153 7.62 -13.94 7.24
C ASP A 153 8.20 -14.93 8.29
N PRO A 154 8.69 -16.11 7.88
CA PRO A 154 9.22 -17.12 8.80
C PRO A 154 10.44 -16.68 9.63
N ASP A 155 11.12 -15.62 9.23
CA ASP A 155 12.27 -15.04 9.93
C ASP A 155 11.85 -13.89 10.84
N GLY A 156 10.59 -13.45 10.75
CA GLY A 156 10.03 -12.36 11.53
C GLY A 156 10.11 -11.01 10.83
N ASN A 157 10.46 -10.93 9.54
CA ASN A 157 10.38 -9.67 8.79
C ASN A 157 8.93 -9.20 8.71
N GLY A 158 8.68 -7.96 9.12
CA GLY A 158 7.33 -7.43 9.32
C GLY A 158 6.77 -6.71 8.10
N TRP A 159 5.53 -7.08 7.75
CA TRP A 159 4.74 -6.47 6.69
C TRP A 159 3.46 -5.86 7.25
N LEU A 160 3.06 -4.72 6.71
CA LEU A 160 1.84 -4.00 7.05
C LEU A 160 0.99 -3.81 5.80
N PHE A 161 -0.26 -4.28 5.85
CA PHE A 161 -1.29 -3.75 4.98
C PHE A 161 -1.65 -2.35 5.43
N GLN A 162 -1.80 -1.42 4.49
CA GLN A 162 -2.40 -0.11 4.73
C GLN A 162 -3.54 0.09 3.75
N GLU A 163 -4.73 0.34 4.28
CA GLU A 163 -5.90 0.65 3.46
C GLU A 163 -5.81 2.07 2.92
N VAL A 164 -5.89 2.22 1.60
CA VAL A 164 -5.89 3.53 0.94
C VAL A 164 -7.02 3.57 -0.09
N THR A 165 -8.10 4.26 0.27
CA THR A 165 -9.30 4.45 -0.55
C THR A 165 -9.25 5.76 -1.35
N THR A 166 -8.53 6.77 -0.85
CA THR A 166 -8.28 8.05 -1.51
C THR A 166 -6.83 8.47 -1.29
N ARG A 167 -6.10 8.84 -2.34
CA ARG A 167 -4.68 9.22 -2.22
C ARG A 167 -4.52 10.65 -1.71
N LEU A 168 -3.43 10.91 -0.96
CA LEU A 168 -3.06 12.27 -0.61
C LEU A 168 -2.68 13.09 -1.86
N PRO A 169 -2.99 14.40 -1.92
CA PRO A 169 -2.66 15.26 -3.05
C PRO A 169 -1.18 15.14 -3.47
N GLY A 170 -0.93 14.93 -4.76
CA GLY A 170 0.43 14.91 -5.33
C GLY A 170 1.25 13.65 -5.05
N ARG A 171 0.67 12.63 -4.40
CA ARG A 171 1.38 11.35 -4.13
C ARG A 171 1.66 10.55 -5.41
N ILE A 172 0.76 10.63 -6.39
CA ILE A 172 0.93 10.09 -7.74
C ILE A 172 1.03 11.29 -8.67
N ALA A 173 1.98 11.26 -9.61
CA ALA A 173 2.03 12.29 -10.66
C ALA A 173 0.70 12.28 -11.41
N GLY A 174 0.05 13.44 -11.51
CA GLY A 174 -1.34 13.57 -11.99
C GLY A 174 -1.57 13.25 -13.47
N ASP A 175 -0.59 12.65 -14.14
CA ASP A 175 -0.62 12.21 -15.54
C ASP A 175 -0.73 10.68 -15.70
N GLY A 176 -0.62 9.90 -14.61
CA GLY A 176 -0.71 8.44 -14.66
C GLY A 176 -2.06 7.88 -14.19
N THR A 177 -2.82 7.24 -15.07
CA THR A 177 -4.01 6.44 -14.75
C THR A 177 -3.69 4.95 -14.61
N THR A 178 -2.70 4.62 -13.78
CA THR A 178 -2.27 3.23 -13.59
C THR A 178 -3.05 2.58 -12.45
N PHE A 179 -3.67 1.44 -12.72
CA PHE A 179 -4.31 0.58 -11.72
C PHE A 179 -3.48 -0.68 -11.49
N ALA A 180 -3.35 -1.08 -10.22
CA ALA A 180 -2.59 -2.26 -9.83
C ALA A 180 -3.27 -3.58 -10.25
N SER A 181 -4.60 -3.57 -10.43
CA SER A 181 -5.38 -4.73 -10.85
C SER A 181 -6.71 -4.32 -11.51
N ALA A 182 -7.36 -5.27 -12.20
CA ALA A 182 -8.72 -5.09 -12.69
C ALA A 182 -9.74 -4.89 -11.55
N THR A 183 -9.50 -5.48 -10.37
CA THR A 183 -10.33 -5.30 -9.18
C THR A 183 -10.23 -3.86 -8.66
N ASP A 184 -9.03 -3.28 -8.61
CA ASP A 184 -8.85 -1.88 -8.21
C ASP A 184 -9.50 -0.91 -9.19
N LEU A 185 -9.37 -1.19 -10.49
CA LEU A 185 -10.08 -0.43 -11.53
C LEU A 185 -11.60 -0.55 -11.33
N ALA A 186 -12.12 -1.76 -11.12
CA ALA A 186 -13.55 -1.97 -10.88
C ALA A 186 -14.03 -1.26 -9.60
N ALA A 187 -13.22 -1.25 -8.53
CA ALA A 187 -13.53 -0.52 -7.31
C ALA A 187 -13.58 0.99 -7.55
N ALA A 188 -12.62 1.55 -8.30
CA ALA A 188 -12.62 2.96 -8.68
C ALA A 188 -13.83 3.31 -9.58
N LEU A 189 -14.17 2.47 -10.55
CA LEU A 189 -15.35 2.64 -11.39
C LEU A 189 -16.64 2.62 -10.58
N ARG A 190 -16.76 1.75 -9.55
CA ARG A 190 -17.93 1.74 -8.66
C ARG A 190 -18.03 3.02 -7.83
N ARG A 191 -16.91 3.55 -7.33
CA ARG A 191 -16.89 4.84 -6.62
C ARG A 191 -17.26 6.00 -7.55
N ALA A 192 -16.70 6.03 -8.75
CA ALA A 192 -17.06 6.99 -9.78
C ALA A 192 -18.57 6.92 -10.12
N ALA A 193 -19.12 5.71 -10.26
CA ALA A 193 -20.55 5.53 -10.53
C ALA A 193 -21.47 6.03 -9.41
N LEU A 194 -21.09 5.80 -8.15
CA LEU A 194 -21.84 6.32 -7.00
C LEU A 194 -21.83 7.86 -7.01
N ALA A 195 -20.66 8.46 -7.19
CA ALA A 195 -20.50 9.92 -7.18
C ALA A 195 -21.17 10.58 -8.41
N HIS A 196 -21.14 9.92 -9.58
CA HIS A 196 -21.82 10.39 -10.78
C HIS A 196 -23.35 10.33 -10.63
N GLY A 197 -23.89 9.31 -9.96
CA GLY A 197 -25.32 9.27 -9.63
C GLY A 197 -25.77 10.47 -8.77
N GLU A 198 -24.92 10.94 -7.85
CA GLU A 198 -25.17 12.17 -7.10
C GLU A 198 -25.02 13.45 -7.96
N HIS A 199 -24.15 13.42 -8.98
CA HIS A 199 -24.01 14.49 -9.97
C HIS A 199 -25.29 14.61 -10.82
N GLU A 200 -25.74 13.52 -11.45
CA GLU A 200 -26.96 13.48 -12.27
C GLU A 200 -28.20 13.92 -11.48
N ALA A 201 -28.30 13.51 -10.20
CA ALA A 201 -29.38 13.95 -9.31
C ALA A 201 -29.37 15.47 -9.07
N ARG A 202 -28.20 16.10 -9.03
CA ARG A 202 -28.06 17.56 -8.86
C ARG A 202 -28.28 18.33 -10.15
N THR A 203 -27.85 17.80 -11.29
CA THR A 203 -27.93 18.46 -12.60
C THR A 203 -29.25 18.22 -13.33
N GLY A 204 -30.07 17.28 -12.83
CA GLY A 204 -31.47 17.12 -13.23
C GLY A 204 -31.72 16.13 -14.35
N GLY A 205 -30.85 15.15 -14.54
CA GLY A 205 -31.05 14.09 -15.54
C GLY A 205 -29.77 13.33 -15.89
N HIS A 206 -29.92 12.40 -16.82
CA HIS A 206 -28.81 11.60 -17.34
C HIS A 206 -27.74 12.50 -17.97
N ASP A 207 -26.48 12.23 -17.65
CA ASP A 207 -25.32 12.88 -18.26
C ASP A 207 -24.76 11.98 -19.36
N ASP A 208 -25.02 12.35 -20.62
CA ASP A 208 -24.49 11.65 -21.81
C ASP A 208 -22.95 11.67 -21.85
N ASN A 209 -22.30 12.56 -21.10
CA ASN A 209 -20.85 12.68 -21.01
C ASN A 209 -20.25 11.95 -19.78
N TRP A 210 -20.98 10.98 -19.22
CA TRP A 210 -20.50 10.15 -18.11
C TRP A 210 -19.10 9.55 -18.30
N PRO A 211 -18.64 9.13 -19.51
CA PRO A 211 -17.30 8.55 -19.65
C PRO A 211 -16.20 9.55 -19.30
N ASP A 212 -16.35 10.81 -19.74
CA ASP A 212 -15.40 11.88 -19.45
C ASP A 212 -15.45 12.26 -17.97
N TRP A 213 -16.65 12.30 -17.37
CA TRP A 213 -16.81 12.57 -15.94
C TRP A 213 -16.14 11.49 -15.10
N TYR A 214 -16.30 10.21 -15.45
CA TYR A 214 -15.66 9.10 -14.76
C TYR A 214 -14.14 9.16 -14.90
N ALA A 215 -13.63 9.48 -16.08
CA ALA A 215 -12.21 9.64 -16.31
C ALA A 215 -11.62 10.78 -15.46
N ASP A 216 -12.28 11.94 -15.42
CA ASP A 216 -11.86 13.07 -14.59
C ASP A 216 -11.94 12.72 -13.10
N TYR A 217 -13.03 12.08 -12.66
CA TYR A 217 -13.18 11.60 -11.28
C TYR A 217 -12.03 10.67 -10.88
N ILE A 218 -11.74 9.66 -11.70
CA ILE A 218 -10.72 8.66 -11.43
C ILE A 218 -9.32 9.29 -11.35
N VAL A 219 -8.98 10.15 -12.32
CA VAL A 219 -7.68 10.85 -12.34
C VAL A 219 -7.53 11.70 -11.08
N ARG A 220 -8.57 12.47 -10.73
CA ARG A 220 -8.53 13.34 -9.55
C ARG A 220 -8.50 12.56 -8.25
N GLU A 221 -9.25 11.46 -8.15
CA GLU A 221 -9.22 10.56 -6.99
C GLU A 221 -7.82 9.97 -6.77
N GLN A 222 -7.16 9.50 -7.84
CA GLN A 222 -5.81 8.95 -7.78
C GLN A 222 -4.74 10.01 -7.47
N ALA A 223 -4.94 11.23 -7.97
CA ALA A 223 -4.05 12.36 -7.72
C ALA A 223 -4.32 13.06 -6.37
N GLY A 224 -5.38 12.70 -5.65
CA GLY A 224 -5.83 13.37 -4.43
C GLY A 224 -6.32 14.80 -4.66
N GLN A 225 -6.90 15.08 -5.82
CA GLN A 225 -7.42 16.39 -6.22
C GLN A 225 -8.93 16.52 -5.92
N PRO A 226 -9.49 17.75 -5.88
CA PRO A 226 -10.93 17.96 -5.72
C PRO A 226 -11.73 17.23 -6.82
N LEU A 227 -12.65 16.37 -6.39
CA LEU A 227 -13.49 15.56 -7.28
C LEU A 227 -14.42 16.45 -8.14
N PRO A 228 -14.79 16.03 -9.35
CA PRO A 228 -15.73 16.75 -10.19
C PRO A 228 -17.09 16.88 -9.49
N SER A 229 -17.68 18.06 -9.61
CA SER A 229 -19.01 18.38 -9.08
C SER A 229 -20.09 17.98 -10.03
#